data_AF-P53290-F1
#
_entry.id   AF-P53290-F1
#
_cell.length_a   1.000
_cell.length_b   1.000
_cell.length_c   1.000
_cell.angle_alpha   90.00
_cell.angle_beta   90.00
_cell.angle_gamma   90.00
#
_symmetry.space_group_name_H-M   'P 1'
#
loop_
_entity.id
_entity.type
_entity.pdbx_description
1 polymer ?
#
loop_
_entity_poly.entity_id
_entity_poly.type
_entity_poly.pdbx_seq_one_letter_code
_entity_poly.pdbx_strand_id
1 'polypeptide(L)'
;MSLEATDSKAMVLLMGVRRCGKSSICKVVFHNMQPLDTLYLESTSNPSLEHFSTLIDLAVMELPGQLNYFEPSYDSERLFKSVGALVYVIDSQDEYINAITNLAMIIEYAYKVNPSINIEVLIHKVDGLSEDFKVDAQRDIMQRTGEELLELGLDGVQVSFYLTSIFDHSIYEAFSRIVQKLIPELSFLENMLDNLIQHSKIEKAFLFDVNSKIYVSTDSNPVDIQMYEVCSEFIDVTIDLFDLYKAPVLRNSQKSSDKDNVINPRNELQNVSQLANGVIIYLRQMIRGLALVAIIRPNGTDMESCLTVADYNIDIFKKGLEDIWANARASQAKNSIEDDV
;
A
#
# COMPACT_ATOMS: atom_id res chain seq x y z
N MET A 1 24.33 -9.25 8.85
CA MET A 1 24.03 -7.92 8.31
C MET A 1 23.41 -7.15 9.46
N SER A 2 24.07 -6.11 9.97
CA SER A 2 23.60 -5.36 11.13
C SER A 2 22.31 -4.61 10.78
N LEU A 3 21.16 -5.18 11.14
CA LEU A 3 19.91 -4.43 11.25
C LEU A 3 20.06 -3.51 12.46
N GLU A 4 20.63 -2.32 12.23
CA GLU A 4 20.55 -1.24 13.20
C GLU A 4 19.08 -0.90 13.42
N ALA A 5 18.69 -0.86 14.70
CA ALA A 5 17.36 -0.60 15.18
C ALA A 5 16.80 0.69 14.58
N THR A 6 15.84 0.55 13.67
CA THR A 6 14.99 1.65 13.24
C THR A 6 13.59 1.37 13.76
N ASP A 7 13.37 1.66 15.05
CA ASP A 7 12.12 1.49 15.81
C ASP A 7 10.91 2.28 15.27
N SER A 8 11.01 2.84 14.07
CA SER A 8 9.99 3.67 13.42
C SER A 8 9.60 3.18 12.02
N LYS A 9 10.20 2.09 11.51
CA LYS A 9 9.88 1.56 10.19
C LYS A 9 8.82 0.48 10.28
N ALA A 10 7.73 0.66 9.55
CA ALA A 10 6.75 -0.41 9.36
C ALA A 10 7.37 -1.47 8.45
N MET A 11 7.81 -2.58 9.04
CA MET A 11 8.41 -3.67 8.27
C MET A 11 7.34 -4.69 7.86
N VAL A 12 7.27 -4.96 6.56
CA VAL A 12 6.41 -5.99 5.94
C VAL A 12 7.30 -7.15 5.52
N LEU A 13 7.00 -8.34 6.03
CA LEU A 13 7.75 -9.55 5.72
C LEU A 13 7.00 -10.39 4.67
N LEU A 14 7.59 -10.54 3.49
CA LEU A 14 7.06 -11.39 2.41
C LEU A 14 7.65 -12.80 2.50
N MET A 15 6.81 -13.77 2.83
CA MET A 15 7.14 -15.20 2.96
C MET A 15 6.28 -16.08 2.04
N GLY A 16 6.74 -17.29 1.76
CA GLY A 16 6.02 -18.24 0.91
C GLY A 16 6.93 -19.29 0.28
N VAL A 17 6.34 -20.24 -0.43
CA VAL A 17 7.08 -21.32 -1.12
C VAL A 17 7.91 -20.79 -2.31
N ARG A 18 8.90 -21.55 -2.78
CA ARG A 18 9.63 -21.21 -4.02
C ARG A 18 8.63 -21.07 -5.19
N ARG A 19 8.88 -20.11 -6.10
CA ARG A 19 8.09 -19.88 -7.32
C ARG A 19 6.62 -19.45 -7.13
N CYS A 20 6.20 -19.11 -5.90
CA CYS A 20 4.85 -18.59 -5.67
C CYS A 20 4.62 -17.14 -6.13
N GLY A 21 5.65 -16.42 -6.59
CA GLY A 21 5.50 -15.07 -7.18
C GLY A 21 5.87 -13.88 -6.27
N LYS A 22 6.43 -14.10 -5.07
CA LYS A 22 6.85 -13.02 -4.15
C LYS A 22 7.70 -11.92 -4.80
N SER A 23 8.73 -12.30 -5.54
CA SER A 23 9.65 -11.36 -6.19
C SER A 23 8.97 -10.60 -7.31
N SER A 24 8.06 -11.26 -8.04
CA SER A 24 7.20 -10.63 -9.05
C SER A 24 6.29 -9.58 -8.41
N ILE A 25 5.62 -9.92 -7.31
CA ILE A 25 4.79 -8.99 -6.54
C ILE A 25 5.60 -7.77 -6.09
N CYS A 26 6.77 -7.99 -5.48
CA CYS A 26 7.61 -6.91 -4.97
C CYS A 26 8.04 -5.96 -6.10
N LYS A 27 8.43 -6.48 -7.25
CA LYS A 27 8.86 -5.65 -8.39
C LYS A 27 7.71 -4.95 -9.11
N VAL A 28 6.54 -5.59 -9.21
CA VAL A 28 5.36 -4.95 -9.82
C VAL A 28 4.88 -3.80 -8.94
N VAL A 29 4.65 -4.05 -7.65
CA VAL A 29 4.07 -3.05 -6.74
C VAL A 29 5.04 -1.90 -6.45
N PHE A 30 6.32 -2.19 -6.25
CA PHE A 30 7.25 -1.18 -5.75
C PHE A 30 8.22 -0.62 -6.79
N HIS A 31 8.47 -1.35 -7.89
CA HIS A 31 9.37 -0.89 -8.95
C HIS A 31 8.62 -0.52 -10.24
N ASN A 32 7.28 -0.55 -10.24
CA ASN A 32 6.44 -0.34 -11.42
C ASN A 32 6.89 -1.19 -12.63
N MET A 33 7.39 -2.41 -12.35
CA MET A 33 7.78 -3.35 -13.40
C MET A 33 6.53 -3.88 -14.10
N GLN A 34 6.56 -4.00 -15.43
CA GLN A 34 5.44 -4.58 -16.16
C GLN A 34 5.26 -6.06 -15.77
N PRO A 35 4.02 -6.53 -15.55
CA PRO A 35 3.77 -7.92 -15.15
C PRO A 35 4.40 -8.96 -16.10
N LEU A 36 4.44 -8.67 -17.40
CA LEU A 36 5.04 -9.53 -18.42
C LEU A 36 6.57 -9.68 -18.27
N ASP A 37 7.25 -8.63 -17.80
CA ASP A 37 8.71 -8.65 -17.60
C ASP A 37 9.11 -9.49 -16.39
N THR A 38 8.17 -9.76 -15.48
CA THR A 38 8.43 -10.57 -14.28
C THR A 38 8.76 -12.03 -14.61
N LEU A 39 8.46 -12.50 -15.84
CA LEU A 39 8.81 -13.84 -16.31
C LEU A 39 10.32 -14.04 -16.41
N TYR A 40 11.09 -12.97 -16.57
CA TYR A 40 12.56 -13.01 -16.68
C TYR A 40 13.28 -12.88 -15.33
N LEU A 41 12.54 -12.94 -14.22
CA LEU A 41 13.12 -12.83 -12.89
C LEU A 41 13.86 -14.10 -12.52
N GLU A 42 15.12 -13.93 -12.15
CA GLU A 42 15.91 -14.98 -11.53
C GLU A 42 15.38 -15.32 -10.14
N SER A 43 15.60 -16.56 -9.70
CA SER A 43 15.17 -17.00 -8.37
C SER A 43 15.98 -16.29 -7.29
N THR A 44 15.29 -15.62 -6.35
CA THR A 44 15.89 -14.96 -5.19
C THR A 44 16.74 -15.94 -4.38
N SER A 45 18.04 -15.69 -4.28
CA SER A 45 18.99 -16.50 -3.49
C SER A 45 19.25 -15.93 -2.10
N ASN A 46 19.17 -14.61 -1.95
CA ASN A 46 19.45 -13.88 -0.72
C ASN A 46 18.23 -13.05 -0.30
N PRO A 47 18.01 -12.81 1.00
CA PRO A 47 16.97 -11.90 1.44
C PRO A 47 17.21 -10.50 0.85
N SER A 48 16.21 -9.95 0.17
CA SER A 48 16.23 -8.59 -0.35
C SER A 48 15.39 -7.70 0.54
N LEU A 49 15.99 -6.59 0.98
CA LEU A 49 15.34 -5.56 1.77
C LEU A 49 15.16 -4.34 0.89
N GLU A 50 13.92 -4.05 0.56
CA GLU A 50 13.55 -2.87 -0.20
C GLU A 50 13.01 -1.81 0.76
N HIS A 51 13.59 -0.61 0.70
CA HIS A 51 13.21 0.49 1.56
C HIS A 51 12.47 1.55 0.75
N PHE A 52 11.25 1.85 1.19
CA PHE A 52 10.43 2.87 0.60
C PHE A 52 10.13 3.93 1.65
N SER A 53 10.77 5.08 1.50
CA SER A 53 10.41 6.28 2.25
C SER A 53 9.26 6.97 1.53
N THR A 54 8.05 6.41 1.66
CA THR A 54 6.83 7.09 1.22
C THR A 54 6.22 7.80 2.42
N LEU A 55 4.89 7.87 2.49
CA LEU A 55 4.22 8.41 3.66
C LEU A 55 4.61 7.65 4.94
N ILE A 56 4.80 6.34 4.80
CA ILE A 56 5.26 5.47 5.88
C ILE A 56 6.64 4.98 5.44
N ASP A 57 7.60 4.98 6.35
CA ASP A 57 8.88 4.32 6.10
C ASP A 57 8.64 2.81 6.11
N LEU A 58 8.20 2.29 4.96
CA LEU A 58 7.91 0.89 4.73
C LEU A 58 9.18 0.18 4.31
N ALA A 59 9.53 -0.85 5.06
CA ALA A 59 10.60 -1.76 4.69
C ALA A 59 9.97 -3.08 4.29
N VAL A 60 10.11 -3.46 3.02
CA VAL A 60 9.62 -4.74 2.52
C VAL A 60 10.79 -5.70 2.44
N MET A 61 10.74 -6.74 3.27
CA MET A 61 11.77 -7.78 3.26
C MET A 61 11.22 -9.03 2.59
N GLU A 62 11.83 -9.44 1.49
CA GLU A 62 11.55 -10.72 0.85
C GLU A 62 12.52 -11.78 1.37
N LEU A 63 11.98 -12.88 1.90
CA LEU A 63 12.79 -14.05 2.26
C LEU A 63 12.77 -15.09 1.12
N PRO A 64 13.93 -15.65 0.74
CA PRO A 64 13.95 -16.73 -0.23
C PRO A 64 13.25 -17.96 0.36
N GLY A 65 12.36 -18.59 -0.41
CA GLY A 65 11.60 -19.80 0.02
C GLY A 65 12.47 -21.05 0.25
N GLN A 66 13.79 -20.91 0.09
CA GLN A 66 14.91 -21.76 0.55
C GLN A 66 15.04 -21.93 2.05
N LEU A 67 14.77 -20.85 2.77
CA LEU A 67 15.29 -20.74 4.11
C LEU A 67 14.49 -21.65 5.02
N ASN A 68 15.19 -22.59 5.63
CA ASN A 68 14.75 -23.20 6.87
C ASN A 68 14.71 -22.07 7.91
N TYR A 69 13.53 -21.51 8.14
CA TYR A 69 13.33 -20.40 9.09
C TYR A 69 13.80 -20.74 10.52
N PHE A 70 13.94 -22.04 10.80
CA PHE A 70 14.37 -22.61 12.07
C PHE A 70 15.88 -22.86 12.17
N GLU A 71 16.68 -22.50 11.17
CA GLU A 71 18.13 -22.62 11.30
C GLU A 71 18.64 -21.58 12.31
N PRO A 72 19.36 -22.01 13.37
CA PRO A 72 19.82 -21.13 14.45
C PRO A 72 20.87 -20.10 14.00
N SER A 73 21.36 -20.20 12.76
CA SER A 73 22.23 -19.20 12.14
C SER A 73 21.47 -17.94 11.73
N TYR A 74 20.14 -18.02 11.60
CA TYR A 74 19.31 -16.87 11.24
C TYR A 74 18.74 -16.24 12.50
N ASP A 75 18.90 -14.93 12.65
CA ASP A 75 18.39 -14.16 13.79
C ASP A 75 16.88 -13.92 13.63
N SER A 76 16.12 -15.01 13.46
CA SER A 76 14.69 -15.01 13.15
C SER A 76 13.92 -14.26 14.23
N GLU A 77 14.27 -14.45 15.50
CA GLU A 77 13.59 -13.80 16.62
C GLU A 77 13.66 -12.27 16.53
N ARG A 78 14.82 -11.68 16.20
CA ARG A 78 14.93 -10.23 16.02
C ARG A 78 14.13 -9.74 14.82
N LEU A 79 14.11 -10.49 13.73
CA LEU A 79 13.36 -10.13 12.54
C LEU A 79 11.86 -10.10 12.83
N PHE A 80 11.29 -11.19 13.36
CA PHE A 80 9.85 -11.24 13.70
C PHE A 80 9.45 -10.22 14.78
N LYS A 81 10.37 -9.83 15.66
CA LYS A 81 10.12 -8.77 16.64
C LYS A 81 10.01 -7.37 16.01
N SER A 82 10.76 -7.12 14.92
CA SER A 82 10.73 -5.85 14.19
C SER A 82 9.63 -5.73 13.13
N VAL A 83 8.96 -6.84 12.79
CA VAL A 83 7.96 -6.91 11.72
C VAL A 83 6.58 -6.56 12.27
N GLY A 84 5.89 -5.64 11.57
CA GLY A 84 4.50 -5.26 11.89
C GLY A 84 3.46 -6.10 11.16
N ALA A 85 3.76 -6.56 9.93
CA ALA A 85 2.88 -7.42 9.15
C ALA A 85 3.65 -8.54 8.46
N LEU A 86 3.13 -9.76 8.59
CA LEU A 86 3.58 -10.95 7.89
C LEU A 86 2.64 -11.22 6.70
N VAL A 87 3.19 -11.21 5.49
CA VAL A 87 2.48 -11.50 4.25
C VAL A 87 2.95 -12.83 3.70
N TYR A 88 2.08 -13.83 3.72
CA TYR A 88 2.37 -15.15 3.19
C TYR A 88 1.68 -15.38 1.84
N VAL A 89 2.48 -15.71 0.82
CA VAL A 89 2.01 -15.88 -0.56
C VAL A 89 1.81 -17.37 -0.87
N ILE A 90 0.56 -17.75 -1.14
CA ILE A 90 0.15 -19.10 -1.56
C ILE A 90 -0.16 -19.05 -3.06
N ASP A 91 0.41 -19.98 -3.83
CA ASP A 91 0.05 -20.13 -5.24
C ASP A 91 -1.25 -20.93 -5.35
N SER A 92 -2.28 -20.37 -5.99
CA SER A 92 -3.58 -21.03 -6.19
C SER A 92 -3.58 -22.05 -7.34
N GLN A 93 -2.56 -22.03 -8.21
CA GLN A 93 -2.44 -22.94 -9.35
C GLN A 93 -1.62 -24.20 -9.03
N ASP A 94 -0.94 -24.23 -7.88
CA ASP A 94 -0.10 -25.34 -7.43
C ASP A 94 -0.70 -26.05 -6.21
N GLU A 95 -0.12 -27.18 -5.80
CA GLU A 95 -0.53 -27.90 -4.60
C GLU A 95 -0.20 -27.10 -3.33
N TYR A 96 -1.22 -26.42 -2.79
CA TYR A 96 -1.06 -25.54 -1.63
C TYR A 96 -1.06 -26.24 -0.26
N ILE A 97 -1.24 -27.56 -0.18
CA ILE A 97 -1.27 -28.31 1.10
C ILE A 97 0.02 -28.08 1.90
N ASN A 98 1.17 -28.28 1.26
CA ASN A 98 2.47 -28.03 1.88
C ASN A 98 2.66 -26.55 2.25
N ALA A 99 2.07 -25.64 1.47
CA ALA A 99 2.13 -24.21 1.75
C ALA A 99 1.34 -23.85 3.01
N ILE A 100 0.18 -24.50 3.25
CA ILE A 100 -0.65 -24.30 4.45
C ILE A 100 0.05 -24.86 5.70
N THR A 101 0.61 -26.07 5.65
CA THR A 101 1.36 -26.61 6.81
C THR A 101 2.57 -25.73 7.15
N ASN A 102 3.30 -25.24 6.13
CA ASN A 102 4.38 -24.28 6.34
C ASN A 102 3.88 -22.95 6.92
N LEU A 103 2.73 -22.45 6.46
CA LEU A 103 2.11 -21.24 7.00
C LEU A 103 1.78 -21.41 8.49
N ALA A 104 1.16 -22.53 8.87
CA ALA A 104 0.79 -22.81 10.26
C ALA A 104 2.02 -22.81 11.19
N MET A 105 3.12 -23.46 10.77
CA MET A 105 4.38 -23.45 11.53
C MET A 105 5.00 -22.04 11.65
N ILE A 106 4.93 -21.23 10.59
CA ILE A 106 5.43 -19.84 10.62
C ILE A 106 4.57 -18.98 11.55
N ILE A 107 3.24 -19.12 11.49
CA ILE A 107 2.31 -18.39 12.36
C ILE A 107 2.56 -18.74 13.82
N GLU A 108 2.74 -20.02 14.14
CA GLU A 108 3.05 -20.47 15.51
C GLU A 108 4.32 -19.80 16.05
N TYR A 109 5.38 -19.73 15.23
CA TYR A 109 6.62 -19.09 15.60
C TYR A 109 6.47 -17.55 15.71
N ALA A 110 5.82 -16.91 14.74
CA ALA A 110 5.62 -15.47 14.72
C ALA A 110 4.78 -15.00 15.92
N TYR A 111 3.71 -15.72 16.27
CA TYR A 111 2.84 -15.38 17.40
C TYR A 111 3.54 -15.55 18.76
N LYS A 112 4.45 -16.53 18.88
CA LYS A 112 5.30 -16.69 20.08
C LYS A 112 6.25 -15.52 20.30
N VAL A 113 6.76 -14.91 19.22
CA VAL A 113 7.72 -13.79 19.29
C VAL A 113 7.00 -12.44 19.42
N ASN A 114 5.97 -12.21 18.60
CA ASN A 114 5.24 -10.96 18.52
C ASN A 114 3.73 -11.21 18.40
N PRO A 115 2.96 -11.15 19.50
CA PRO A 115 1.52 -11.41 19.47
C PRO A 115 0.71 -10.31 18.76
N SER A 116 1.30 -9.14 18.50
CA SER A 116 0.64 -8.03 17.78
C SER A 116 0.93 -8.01 16.28
N ILE A 117 1.53 -9.07 15.72
CA ILE A 117 1.82 -9.14 14.29
C ILE A 117 0.53 -9.36 13.48
N ASN A 118 0.31 -8.54 12.44
CA ASN A 118 -0.79 -8.74 11.51
C ASN A 118 -0.43 -9.86 10.52
N ILE A 119 -1.27 -10.88 10.39
CA ILE A 119 -1.02 -12.02 9.50
C ILE A 119 -1.96 -11.96 8.30
N GLU A 120 -1.36 -11.91 7.13
CA GLU A 120 -2.05 -11.66 5.87
C GLU A 120 -1.65 -12.72 4.84
N VAL A 121 -2.64 -13.40 4.26
CA VAL A 121 -2.42 -14.48 3.29
C VAL A 121 -2.87 -14.01 1.92
N LEU A 122 -1.95 -13.99 0.97
CA LEU A 122 -2.22 -13.71 -0.43
C LEU A 122 -2.39 -15.02 -1.18
N ILE A 123 -3.62 -15.30 -1.61
CA ILE A 123 -3.93 -16.36 -2.56
C ILE A 123 -3.63 -15.80 -3.94
N HIS A 124 -2.50 -16.21 -4.50
CA HIS A 124 -1.88 -15.61 -5.67
C HIS A 124 -2.12 -16.41 -6.95
N LYS A 125 -1.93 -15.77 -8.12
CA LYS A 125 -2.14 -16.34 -9.47
C LYS A 125 -3.58 -16.79 -9.76
N VAL A 126 -4.54 -15.99 -9.29
CA VAL A 126 -5.98 -16.25 -9.54
C VAL A 126 -6.42 -15.91 -10.96
N ASP A 127 -5.54 -15.32 -11.78
CA ASP A 127 -5.77 -14.92 -13.17
C ASP A 127 -6.21 -16.07 -14.10
N GLY A 128 -5.73 -17.28 -13.83
CA GLY A 128 -6.06 -18.47 -14.62
C GLY A 128 -7.33 -19.22 -14.16
N LEU A 129 -7.94 -18.83 -13.04
CA LEU A 129 -9.07 -19.55 -12.44
C LEU A 129 -10.40 -18.91 -12.82
N SER A 130 -11.44 -19.73 -13.02
CA SER A 130 -12.81 -19.18 -13.13
C SER A 130 -13.28 -18.63 -11.77
N GLU A 131 -14.25 -17.71 -11.78
CA GLU A 131 -14.78 -17.10 -10.56
C GLU A 131 -15.28 -18.13 -9.54
N ASP A 132 -15.92 -19.21 -10.01
CA ASP A 132 -16.36 -20.31 -9.14
C ASP A 132 -15.17 -20.99 -8.43
N PHE A 133 -14.10 -21.28 -9.18
CA PHE A 133 -12.89 -21.88 -8.62
C PHE A 133 -12.15 -20.93 -7.66
N LYS A 134 -12.20 -19.60 -7.88
CA LYS A 134 -11.59 -18.62 -6.96
C LYS A 134 -12.24 -18.66 -5.60
N VAL A 135 -13.59 -18.66 -5.56
CA VAL A 135 -14.36 -18.71 -4.31
C VAL A 135 -14.15 -20.04 -3.60
N ASP A 136 -14.16 -21.15 -4.34
CA ASP A 136 -13.92 -22.47 -3.78
C ASP A 136 -12.50 -22.61 -3.22
N ALA A 137 -11.47 -22.14 -3.94
CA ALA A 137 -10.09 -22.16 -3.49
C ALA A 137 -9.89 -21.28 -2.24
N GLN A 138 -10.50 -20.09 -2.21
CA GLN A 138 -10.48 -19.22 -1.02
C GLN A 138 -11.09 -19.89 0.19
N ARG A 139 -12.27 -20.51 0.01
CA ARG A 139 -12.98 -21.21 1.08
C ARG A 139 -12.19 -22.41 1.59
N ASP A 140 -11.61 -23.20 0.70
CA ASP A 140 -10.82 -24.38 1.05
C ASP A 140 -9.54 -23.98 1.81
N ILE A 141 -8.79 -23.00 1.30
CA ILE A 141 -7.59 -22.48 1.99
C ILE A 141 -7.94 -21.90 3.36
N MET A 142 -9.04 -21.13 3.46
CA MET A 142 -9.49 -20.55 4.73
C MET A 142 -9.88 -21.63 5.74
N GLN A 143 -10.63 -22.65 5.31
CA GLN A 143 -11.05 -23.75 6.17
C GLN A 143 -9.84 -24.55 6.67
N ARG A 144 -8.96 -25.00 5.77
CA ARG A 144 -7.77 -25.79 6.13
C ARG A 144 -6.79 -25.02 7.00
N THR A 145 -6.57 -23.74 6.71
CA THR A 145 -5.74 -22.88 7.56
C THR A 145 -6.36 -22.74 8.95
N GLY A 146 -7.69 -22.60 9.04
CA GLY A 146 -8.40 -22.60 10.32
C GLY A 146 -8.25 -23.90 11.09
N GLU A 147 -8.39 -25.06 10.43
CA GLU A 147 -8.22 -26.39 11.04
C GLU A 147 -6.80 -26.58 11.60
N GLU A 148 -5.77 -26.27 10.82
CA GLU A 148 -4.36 -26.37 11.25
C GLU A 148 -4.03 -25.42 12.41
N LEU A 149 -4.58 -24.21 12.41
CA LEU A 149 -4.41 -23.26 13.52
C LEU A 149 -5.11 -23.72 14.80
N LEU A 150 -6.29 -24.34 14.68
CA LEU A 150 -7.02 -24.94 15.80
C LEU A 150 -6.25 -26.14 16.38
N GLU A 151 -5.64 -26.97 15.53
CA GLU A 151 -4.80 -28.10 15.98
C GLU A 151 -3.58 -27.64 16.79
N LEU A 152 -3.01 -26.49 16.44
CA LEU A 152 -1.90 -25.86 17.17
C LEU A 152 -2.37 -25.11 18.44
N GLY A 153 -3.68 -25.00 18.68
CA GLY A 153 -4.24 -24.32 19.86
C GLY A 153 -4.17 -22.80 19.81
N LEU A 154 -4.13 -22.21 18.60
CA LEU A 154 -4.02 -20.77 18.37
C LEU A 154 -5.43 -20.14 18.19
N ASP A 155 -6.27 -20.21 19.22
CA ASP A 155 -7.71 -19.83 19.20
C ASP A 155 -8.01 -18.31 19.18
N GLY A 156 -7.11 -17.48 18.64
CA GLY A 156 -7.29 -16.02 18.62
C GLY A 156 -6.58 -15.28 17.50
N VAL A 157 -5.89 -16.00 16.61
CA VAL A 157 -5.14 -15.36 15.52
C VAL A 157 -6.09 -14.98 14.40
N GLN A 158 -6.21 -13.68 14.13
CA GLN A 158 -6.95 -13.17 12.98
C GLN A 158 -6.06 -13.23 11.74
N VAL A 159 -6.39 -14.11 10.81
CA VAL A 159 -5.75 -14.20 9.49
C VAL A 159 -6.69 -13.59 8.45
N SER A 160 -6.21 -12.66 7.65
CA SER A 160 -6.99 -12.15 6.50
C SER A 160 -6.50 -12.78 5.20
N PHE A 161 -7.44 -13.04 4.30
CA PHE A 161 -7.18 -13.67 3.02
C PHE A 161 -7.50 -12.70 1.89
N TYR A 162 -6.58 -12.55 0.94
CA TYR A 162 -6.75 -11.70 -0.24
C TYR A 162 -6.51 -12.52 -1.51
N LEU A 163 -7.42 -12.41 -2.45
CA LEU A 163 -7.23 -12.94 -3.80
C LEU A 163 -6.41 -11.93 -4.60
N THR A 164 -5.29 -12.36 -5.16
CA THR A 164 -4.35 -11.45 -5.83
C THR A 164 -3.84 -12.01 -7.15
N SER A 165 -3.68 -11.11 -8.11
CA SER A 165 -3.06 -11.34 -9.40
C SER A 165 -2.12 -10.17 -9.71
N ILE A 166 -0.98 -10.43 -10.35
CA ILE A 166 -0.12 -9.36 -10.88
C ILE A 166 -0.67 -8.75 -12.18
N PHE A 167 -1.63 -9.40 -12.83
CA PHE A 167 -2.24 -8.93 -14.08
C PHE A 167 -3.41 -7.98 -13.84
N ASP A 168 -4.00 -8.02 -12.64
CA ASP A 168 -5.12 -7.17 -12.24
C ASP A 168 -4.67 -6.21 -11.12
N HIS A 169 -5.49 -5.20 -10.81
CA HIS A 169 -5.18 -4.24 -9.76
C HIS A 169 -5.43 -4.75 -8.32
N SER A 170 -5.94 -5.98 -8.18
CA SER A 170 -6.20 -6.65 -6.89
C SER A 170 -4.97 -6.73 -5.98
N ILE A 171 -3.77 -6.87 -6.55
CA ILE A 171 -2.53 -6.89 -5.76
C ILE A 171 -2.30 -5.56 -5.04
N TYR A 172 -2.53 -4.43 -5.71
CA TYR A 172 -2.35 -3.12 -5.10
C TYR A 172 -3.42 -2.86 -4.04
N GLU A 173 -4.66 -3.31 -4.26
CA GLU A 173 -5.71 -3.22 -3.26
C GLU A 173 -5.37 -4.03 -2.00
N ALA A 174 -4.90 -5.27 -2.18
CA ALA A 174 -4.47 -6.13 -1.06
C ALA A 174 -3.34 -5.47 -0.27
N PHE A 175 -2.29 -4.98 -0.95
CA PHE A 175 -1.20 -4.25 -0.29
C PHE A 175 -1.67 -2.97 0.39
N SER A 176 -2.65 -2.27 -0.17
CA SER A 176 -3.23 -1.08 0.46
C SER A 176 -3.92 -1.40 1.78
N ARG A 177 -4.70 -2.48 1.83
CA ARG A 177 -5.32 -2.95 3.09
C ARG A 177 -4.29 -3.41 4.11
N ILE A 178 -3.19 -4.04 3.68
CA ILE A 178 -2.09 -4.46 4.55
C ILE A 178 -1.39 -3.22 5.14
N VAL A 179 -1.06 -2.25 4.30
CA VAL A 179 -0.41 -1.00 4.72
C VAL A 179 -1.32 -0.20 5.66
N GLN A 180 -2.62 -0.15 5.39
CA GLN A 180 -3.60 0.51 6.27
C GLN A 180 -3.54 0.01 7.71
N LYS A 181 -3.48 -1.31 7.91
CA LYS A 181 -3.41 -1.92 9.25
C LYS A 181 -2.12 -1.62 10.00
N LEU A 182 -1.07 -1.20 9.29
CA LEU A 182 0.20 -0.78 9.89
C LEU A 182 0.18 0.66 10.38
N ILE A 183 -0.82 1.47 9.99
CA ILE A 183 -0.91 2.89 10.36
C ILE A 183 -1.72 3.02 11.65
N PRO A 184 -1.10 3.42 12.78
CA PRO A 184 -1.84 3.57 14.04
C PRO A 184 -2.88 4.70 13.98
N GLU A 185 -2.66 5.71 13.15
CA GLU A 185 -3.51 6.90 13.00
C GLU A 185 -4.63 6.73 11.96
N LEU A 186 -4.83 5.52 11.42
CA LEU A 186 -5.79 5.26 10.34
C LEU A 186 -7.20 5.77 10.68
N SER A 187 -7.69 5.48 11.88
CA SER A 187 -9.04 5.90 12.30
C SER A 187 -9.25 7.41 12.26
N PHE A 188 -8.19 8.20 12.51
CA PHE A 188 -8.27 9.65 12.40
C PHE A 188 -8.33 10.10 10.93
N LEU A 189 -7.51 9.49 10.06
CA LEU A 189 -7.50 9.77 8.62
C LEU A 189 -8.83 9.41 7.95
N GLU A 190 -9.42 8.27 8.30
CA GLU A 190 -10.75 7.85 7.83
C GLU A 190 -11.82 8.87 8.25
N ASN A 191 -11.85 9.27 9.52
CA ASN A 191 -12.78 10.28 10.01
C ASN A 191 -12.60 11.63 9.30
N MET A 192 -11.37 12.04 8.97
CA MET A 192 -11.15 13.26 8.20
C MET A 192 -11.68 13.16 6.77
N LEU A 193 -11.48 12.01 6.12
CA LEU A 193 -12.01 11.75 4.78
C LEU A 193 -13.54 11.71 4.79
N ASP A 194 -14.14 11.09 5.81
CA ASP A 194 -15.60 11.05 5.98
C ASP A 194 -16.19 12.46 6.17
N ASN A 195 -15.54 13.30 6.97
CA ASN A 195 -15.93 14.71 7.10
C ASN A 195 -15.80 15.47 5.77
N LEU A 196 -14.73 15.23 5.01
CA LEU A 196 -14.53 15.85 3.70
C LEU A 196 -15.65 15.45 2.72
N ILE A 197 -16.04 14.17 2.71
CA ILE A 197 -17.13 13.61 1.89
C ILE A 197 -18.51 14.08 2.37
N GLN A 198 -18.70 14.33 3.65
CA GLN A 198 -19.99 14.82 4.15
C GLN A 198 -20.22 16.29 3.78
N HIS A 199 -19.16 17.11 3.82
CA HIS A 199 -19.23 18.55 3.57
C HIS A 199 -19.00 18.95 2.11
N SER A 200 -18.43 18.06 1.32
CA SER A 200 -18.25 18.22 -0.13
C SER A 200 -19.16 17.21 -0.81
N LYS A 201 -19.75 17.49 -1.97
CA LYS A 201 -20.58 16.49 -2.68
C LYS A 201 -19.75 15.40 -3.37
N ILE A 202 -18.76 14.87 -2.66
CA ILE A 202 -17.87 13.79 -3.09
C ILE A 202 -18.60 12.47 -2.78
N GLU A 203 -18.52 11.50 -3.68
CA GLU A 203 -19.07 10.16 -3.51
C GLU A 203 -18.08 9.21 -2.85
N LYS A 204 -16.80 9.33 -3.22
CA LYS A 204 -15.69 8.49 -2.73
C LYS A 204 -14.39 9.27 -2.72
N ALA A 205 -13.55 9.07 -1.71
CA ALA A 205 -12.25 9.73 -1.62
C ALA A 205 -11.15 8.76 -1.19
N PHE A 206 -10.05 8.78 -1.92
CA PHE A 206 -8.87 7.95 -1.66
C PHE A 206 -7.65 8.83 -1.46
N LEU A 207 -6.85 8.48 -0.46
CA LEU A 207 -5.54 9.08 -0.24
C LEU A 207 -4.48 8.12 -0.75
N PHE A 208 -3.94 8.39 -1.94
CA PHE A 208 -2.96 7.57 -2.62
C PHE A 208 -1.53 8.04 -2.35
N ASP A 209 -0.61 7.09 -2.30
CA ASP A 209 0.80 7.36 -2.55
C ASP A 209 1.08 7.31 -4.06
N VAL A 210 1.57 8.42 -4.60
CA VAL A 210 1.82 8.64 -6.03
C VAL A 210 2.83 7.64 -6.60
N ASN A 211 3.80 7.20 -5.79
CA ASN A 211 4.88 6.33 -6.27
C ASN A 211 4.47 4.85 -6.36
N SER A 212 3.78 4.36 -5.33
CA SER A 212 3.39 2.94 -5.20
C SER A 212 1.97 2.65 -5.67
N LYS A 213 1.15 3.67 -5.91
CA LYS A 213 -0.30 3.58 -6.21
C LYS A 213 -1.11 2.89 -5.12
N ILE A 214 -0.51 2.70 -3.94
CA ILE A 214 -1.16 2.15 -2.76
C ILE A 214 -1.99 3.26 -2.12
N TYR A 215 -3.24 2.98 -1.77
CA TYR A 215 -4.03 3.91 -0.97
C TYR A 215 -3.70 3.74 0.51
N VAL A 216 -3.32 4.83 1.15
CA VAL A 216 -3.00 4.91 2.58
C VAL A 216 -4.27 4.94 3.41
N SER A 217 -5.31 5.63 2.95
CA SER A 217 -6.59 5.76 3.64
C SER A 217 -7.71 5.91 2.62
N THR A 218 -8.88 5.39 2.96
CA THR A 218 -10.14 5.59 2.23
C THR A 218 -11.18 6.13 3.20
N ASP A 219 -12.28 6.65 2.68
CA ASP A 219 -13.50 6.83 3.46
C ASP A 219 -14.17 5.50 3.84
N SER A 220 -15.12 5.56 4.78
CA SER A 220 -15.83 4.41 5.35
C SER A 220 -16.75 3.65 4.39
N ASN A 221 -17.05 4.18 3.20
CA ASN A 221 -17.82 3.43 2.21
C ASN A 221 -17.00 2.23 1.69
N PRO A 222 -17.64 1.12 1.27
CA PRO A 222 -16.93 0.01 0.67
C PRO A 222 -16.14 0.46 -0.58
N VAL A 223 -14.94 -0.10 -0.75
CA VAL A 223 -14.10 0.14 -1.91
C VAL A 223 -14.54 -0.79 -3.04
N ASP A 224 -14.92 -0.20 -4.18
CA ASP A 224 -15.13 -0.93 -5.43
C ASP A 224 -13.81 -0.99 -6.20
N ILE A 225 -13.43 -2.19 -6.63
CA ILE A 225 -12.22 -2.45 -7.40
C ILE A 225 -12.23 -1.62 -8.68
N GLN A 226 -13.37 -1.48 -9.35
CA GLN A 226 -13.47 -0.72 -10.59
C GLN A 226 -13.18 0.77 -10.36
N MET A 227 -13.64 1.32 -9.24
CA MET A 227 -13.37 2.71 -8.88
C MET A 227 -11.89 2.91 -8.55
N TYR A 228 -11.27 1.93 -7.87
CA TYR A 228 -9.84 1.94 -7.57
C TYR A 228 -8.99 1.91 -8.85
N GLU A 229 -9.32 1.06 -9.82
CA GLU A 229 -8.65 0.97 -11.12
C GLU A 229 -8.66 2.31 -11.87
N VAL A 230 -9.85 2.91 -11.99
CA VAL A 230 -10.00 4.21 -12.66
C VAL A 230 -9.20 5.30 -11.94
N CYS A 231 -9.17 5.31 -10.61
CA CYS A 231 -8.36 6.27 -9.84
C CYS A 231 -6.85 6.07 -10.06
N SER A 232 -6.41 4.81 -10.11
CA SER A 232 -5.00 4.46 -10.30
C SER A 232 -4.50 4.87 -11.69
N GLU A 233 -5.26 4.55 -12.74
CA GLU A 233 -4.95 5.00 -14.10
C GLU A 233 -4.97 6.54 -14.22
N PHE A 234 -5.89 7.20 -13.52
CA PHE A 234 -5.97 8.66 -13.52
C PHE A 234 -4.72 9.31 -12.89
N ILE A 235 -4.14 8.70 -11.85
CA ILE A 235 -2.88 9.14 -11.25
C ILE A 235 -1.75 9.03 -12.27
N ASP A 236 -1.61 7.89 -12.95
CA ASP A 236 -0.57 7.67 -13.97
C ASP A 236 -0.65 8.71 -15.08
N VAL A 237 -1.84 8.90 -15.66
CA VAL A 237 -2.07 9.89 -16.72
C VAL A 237 -1.71 11.30 -16.22
N THR A 238 -2.05 11.62 -14.98
CA THR A 238 -1.77 12.94 -14.41
C THR A 238 -0.27 13.18 -14.20
N ILE A 239 0.46 12.18 -13.70
CA ILE A 239 1.93 12.26 -13.50
C ILE A 239 2.64 12.34 -14.84
N ASP A 240 2.30 11.45 -15.79
CA ASP A 240 2.94 11.39 -17.10
C ASP A 240 2.75 12.71 -17.88
N LEU A 241 1.54 13.28 -17.85
CA LEU A 241 1.28 14.59 -18.45
C LEU A 241 2.06 15.69 -17.73
N PHE A 242 2.08 15.68 -16.40
CA PHE A 242 2.81 16.69 -15.63
C PHE A 242 4.31 16.65 -15.95
N ASP A 243 4.93 15.48 -15.97
CA ASP A 243 6.35 15.32 -16.26
C ASP A 243 6.70 15.68 -17.70
N LEU A 244 5.84 15.30 -18.66
CA LEU A 244 5.99 15.66 -20.07
C LEU A 244 6.03 17.18 -20.28
N TYR A 245 5.11 17.92 -19.66
CA TYR A 245 5.01 19.37 -19.84
C TYR A 245 5.91 20.19 -18.90
N LYS A 246 6.43 19.61 -17.81
CA LYS A 246 7.41 20.25 -16.92
C LYS A 246 8.82 20.26 -17.50
N ALA A 247 9.19 19.24 -18.26
CA ALA A 247 10.52 19.08 -18.85
C ALA A 247 11.04 20.26 -19.71
N PRO A 248 10.24 20.97 -20.54
CA PRO A 248 10.75 22.07 -21.35
C PRO A 248 11.11 23.34 -20.55
N VAL A 249 10.52 23.57 -19.37
CA VAL A 249 10.77 24.80 -18.59
C VAL A 249 12.16 24.76 -17.92
N LEU A 250 12.62 23.57 -17.50
CA LEU A 250 13.92 23.41 -16.85
C LEU A 250 15.09 23.44 -17.84
N ARG A 251 14.90 22.95 -19.07
CA ARG A 251 15.96 22.99 -20.11
C ARG A 251 16.25 24.39 -20.64
N ASN A 252 15.27 25.30 -20.62
CA ASN A 252 15.49 26.69 -21.04
C ASN A 252 16.02 27.59 -19.90
N SER A 253 15.74 27.25 -18.64
CA SER A 253 16.16 28.06 -17.49
C SER A 253 17.64 27.90 -17.12
N GLN A 254 18.33 26.84 -17.57
CA GLN A 254 19.77 26.66 -17.28
C GLN A 254 20.70 27.50 -18.17
N LYS A 255 20.19 28.25 -19.15
CA LYS A 255 21.00 29.13 -20.03
C LYS A 255 20.91 30.63 -19.71
N SER A 256 20.04 31.05 -18.80
CA SER A 256 19.91 32.45 -18.39
C SER A 256 20.40 32.62 -16.96
N SER A 257 21.64 33.08 -16.84
CA SER A 257 22.28 33.53 -15.61
C SER A 257 21.73 34.89 -15.14
N ASP A 258 20.41 35.03 -15.04
CA ASP A 258 19.78 36.17 -14.41
C ASP A 258 19.00 35.70 -13.19
N LYS A 259 19.63 35.97 -12.04
CA LYS A 259 19.02 36.03 -10.72
C LYS A 259 17.83 36.97 -10.83
N ASP A 260 16.60 36.43 -10.75
CA ASP A 260 15.38 37.11 -10.23
C ASP A 260 14.05 36.48 -10.70
N ASN A 261 14.05 35.37 -11.44
CA ASN A 261 12.83 34.56 -11.60
C ASN A 261 12.85 33.40 -10.60
N VAL A 262 12.35 33.68 -9.39
CA VAL A 262 11.84 32.63 -8.49
C VAL A 262 10.79 31.86 -9.28
N ILE A 263 11.17 30.70 -9.81
CA ILE A 263 10.23 29.69 -10.30
C ILE A 263 9.23 29.50 -9.17
N ASN A 264 7.98 29.94 -9.37
CA ASN A 264 6.90 29.81 -8.40
C ASN A 264 6.97 28.41 -7.77
N PRO A 265 7.38 28.26 -6.50
CA PRO A 265 7.68 26.95 -5.94
C PRO A 265 6.40 26.21 -5.50
N ARG A 266 5.29 26.42 -6.21
CA ARG A 266 3.96 25.87 -5.86
C ARG A 266 3.10 25.61 -7.09
N ASN A 267 3.63 24.96 -8.12
CA ASN A 267 2.76 24.22 -9.03
C ASN A 267 2.33 22.95 -8.29
N GLU A 268 1.40 23.11 -7.35
CA GLU A 268 0.70 21.98 -6.74
C GLU A 268 0.02 21.23 -7.88
N LEU A 269 0.30 19.94 -8.00
CA LEU A 269 -0.32 19.10 -9.01
C LEU A 269 -1.82 19.00 -8.71
N GLN A 270 -2.64 19.57 -9.59
CA GLN A 270 -4.09 19.49 -9.56
C GLN A 270 -4.58 19.08 -10.94
N ASN A 271 -5.48 18.10 -11.00
CA ASN A 271 -6.10 17.67 -12.24
C ASN A 271 -7.58 17.37 -12.02
N VAL A 272 -8.41 17.73 -12.99
CA VAL A 272 -9.85 17.50 -12.96
C VAL A 272 -10.26 16.93 -14.31
N SER A 273 -10.91 15.78 -14.29
CA SER A 273 -11.41 15.11 -15.49
C SER A 273 -12.89 14.80 -15.36
N GLN A 274 -13.65 15.04 -16.42
CA GLN A 274 -15.08 14.72 -16.47
C GLN A 274 -15.31 13.53 -17.40
N LEU A 275 -15.95 12.49 -16.86
CA LEU A 275 -16.35 11.30 -17.60
C LEU A 275 -17.66 11.54 -18.36
N ALA A 276 -17.91 10.73 -19.39
CA ALA A 276 -19.09 10.84 -20.25
C ALA A 276 -20.43 10.65 -19.51
N ASN A 277 -20.43 9.93 -18.39
CA ASN A 277 -21.60 9.73 -17.52
C ASN A 277 -21.84 10.92 -16.56
N GLY A 278 -21.04 11.98 -16.65
CA GLY A 278 -21.13 13.18 -15.82
C GLY A 278 -20.36 13.12 -14.50
N VAL A 279 -19.73 11.98 -14.17
CA VAL A 279 -18.87 11.86 -12.97
C VAL A 279 -17.58 12.64 -13.19
N ILE A 280 -17.14 13.36 -12.17
CA ILE A 280 -15.90 14.15 -12.18
C ILE A 280 -14.88 13.45 -11.28
N ILE A 281 -13.70 13.16 -11.82
CA ILE A 281 -12.55 12.69 -11.05
C ILE A 281 -11.66 13.90 -10.77
N TYR A 282 -11.39 14.12 -9.50
CA TYR A 282 -10.58 15.21 -9.00
C TYR A 282 -9.33 14.65 -8.36
N LEU A 283 -8.16 15.17 -8.72
CA LEU A 283 -6.88 14.83 -8.11
C LEU A 283 -6.20 16.10 -7.62
N ARG A 284 -5.72 16.06 -6.38
CA ARG A 284 -4.85 17.11 -5.83
C ARG A 284 -3.72 16.53 -5.02
N GLN A 285 -2.51 17.04 -5.26
CA GLN A 285 -1.33 16.68 -4.49
C GLN A 285 -1.40 17.25 -3.07
N MET A 286 -1.14 16.35 -2.12
CA MET A 286 -1.12 16.62 -0.70
C MET A 286 0.33 16.79 -0.22
N ILE A 287 0.78 15.96 0.71
CA ILE A 287 2.08 16.07 1.38
C ILE A 287 2.95 14.89 0.96
N ARG A 288 4.26 15.12 0.77
CA ARG A 288 5.29 14.05 0.64
C ARG A 288 4.94 12.91 -0.33
N GLY A 289 4.46 13.26 -1.51
CA GLY A 289 4.12 12.26 -2.52
C GLY A 289 2.73 11.64 -2.37
N LEU A 290 1.92 12.09 -1.41
CA LEU A 290 0.49 11.75 -1.42
C LEU A 290 -0.29 12.58 -2.43
N ALA A 291 -1.30 11.96 -3.01
CA ALA A 291 -2.36 12.61 -3.77
C ALA A 291 -3.73 12.18 -3.22
N LEU A 292 -4.62 13.14 -3.05
CA LEU A 292 -6.04 12.86 -2.82
C LEU A 292 -6.70 12.71 -4.19
N VAL A 293 -7.41 11.60 -4.38
CA VAL A 293 -8.28 11.37 -5.54
C VAL A 293 -9.72 11.27 -5.05
N ALA A 294 -10.58 12.14 -5.56
CA ALA A 294 -11.99 12.22 -5.18
C ALA A 294 -12.88 12.03 -6.41
N ILE A 295 -13.94 11.24 -6.24
CA ILE A 295 -14.97 11.01 -7.25
C ILE A 295 -16.18 11.87 -6.87
N ILE A 296 -16.58 12.79 -7.74
CA ILE A 296 -17.64 13.76 -7.51
C ILE A 296 -18.77 13.51 -8.52
N ARG A 297 -20.01 13.40 -8.03
CA ARG A 297 -21.20 13.36 -8.88
C ARG A 297 -21.93 14.71 -8.82
N PRO A 298 -21.87 15.54 -9.87
CA PRO A 298 -22.62 16.78 -9.93
C PRO A 298 -24.11 16.47 -10.12
N ASN A 299 -24.86 16.34 -9.02
CA ASN A 299 -26.30 16.09 -9.01
C ASN A 299 -27.09 17.34 -9.44
N GLY A 300 -26.89 17.81 -10.67
CA GLY A 300 -27.58 18.97 -11.26
C GLY A 300 -27.07 20.34 -10.78
N THR A 301 -25.96 20.38 -10.03
CA THR A 301 -25.28 21.62 -9.66
C THR A 301 -24.16 21.96 -10.63
N ASP A 302 -23.91 23.26 -10.84
CA ASP A 302 -22.84 23.75 -11.70
C ASP A 302 -21.50 23.16 -11.26
N MET A 303 -20.76 22.60 -12.23
CA MET A 303 -19.46 21.97 -12.02
C MET A 303 -18.50 22.90 -11.25
N GLU A 304 -18.41 24.17 -11.66
CA GLU A 304 -17.56 25.17 -11.03
C GLU A 304 -17.92 25.42 -9.56
N SER A 305 -19.21 25.46 -9.24
CA SER A 305 -19.68 25.67 -7.86
C SER A 305 -19.33 24.47 -6.97
N CYS A 306 -19.45 23.26 -7.49
CA CYS A 306 -19.04 22.06 -6.75
C CYS A 306 -17.52 22.00 -6.55
N LEU A 307 -16.76 22.32 -7.58
CA LEU A 307 -15.29 22.31 -7.53
C LEU A 307 -14.75 23.36 -6.58
N THR A 308 -15.29 24.57 -6.57
CA THR A 308 -14.87 25.64 -5.64
C THR A 308 -15.10 25.27 -4.18
N VAL A 309 -16.23 24.64 -3.84
CA VAL A 309 -16.48 24.13 -2.49
C VAL A 309 -15.53 22.97 -2.16
N ALA A 310 -15.32 22.05 -3.10
CA ALA A 310 -14.39 20.95 -2.92
C ALA A 310 -12.95 21.46 -2.70
N ASP A 311 -12.46 22.39 -3.53
CA ASP A 311 -11.13 22.99 -3.42
C ASP A 311 -10.91 23.61 -2.03
N TYR A 312 -11.87 24.40 -1.55
CA TYR A 312 -11.80 25.02 -0.23
C TYR A 312 -11.72 23.98 0.91
N ASN A 313 -12.56 22.94 0.86
CA ASN A 313 -12.56 21.90 1.88
C ASN A 313 -11.30 21.02 1.81
N ILE A 314 -10.81 20.75 0.60
CA ILE A 314 -9.58 20.00 0.35
C ILE A 314 -8.35 20.77 0.84
N ASP A 315 -8.35 22.11 0.71
CA ASP A 315 -7.31 22.96 1.29
C ASP A 315 -7.28 22.90 2.83
N ILE A 316 -8.45 22.84 3.47
CA ILE A 316 -8.55 22.65 4.92
C ILE A 316 -8.03 21.25 5.29
N PHE A 317 -8.45 20.22 4.55
CA PHE A 317 -8.00 18.86 4.76
C PHE A 317 -6.46 18.73 4.62
N LYS A 318 -5.87 19.38 3.61
CA LYS A 318 -4.42 19.43 3.40
C LYS A 318 -3.70 20.03 4.61
N LYS A 319 -4.18 21.17 5.14
CA LYS A 319 -3.62 21.77 6.37
C LYS A 319 -3.75 20.84 7.57
N GLY A 320 -4.90 20.17 7.71
CA GLY A 320 -5.11 19.18 8.77
C GLY A 320 -4.10 18.03 8.69
N LEU A 321 -3.82 17.53 7.47
CA LEU A 321 -2.75 16.55 7.29
C LEU A 321 -1.39 17.12 7.70
N GLU A 322 -1.03 18.34 7.28
CA GLU A 322 0.26 18.97 7.61
C GLU A 322 0.50 19.04 9.12
N ASP A 323 -0.55 19.35 9.89
CA ASP A 323 -0.50 19.41 11.36
C ASP A 323 -0.31 18.03 12.00
N ILE A 324 -0.98 16.98 11.50
CA ILE A 324 -0.78 15.59 11.98
C ILE A 324 0.66 15.16 11.77
N TRP A 325 1.19 15.42 10.56
CA TRP A 325 2.56 15.08 10.20
C TRP A 325 3.59 15.81 11.05
N ALA A 326 3.35 17.08 11.37
CA ALA A 326 4.20 17.85 12.27
C ALA A 326 4.23 17.26 13.69
N ASN A 327 3.07 16.82 14.18
CA ASN A 327 2.94 16.23 15.52
C ASN A 327 3.52 14.81 15.60
N ALA A 328 3.32 13.97 14.59
CA ALA A 328 3.90 12.63 14.54
C ALA A 328 5.43 12.69 14.63
N ARG A 329 6.06 13.64 13.93
CA ARG A 329 7.50 13.91 14.02
C ARG A 329 7.94 14.46 15.37
N ALA A 330 7.16 15.35 15.96
CA ALA A 330 7.47 15.91 17.28
C ALA A 330 7.44 14.84 18.38
N SER A 331 6.51 13.87 18.28
CA SER A 331 6.45 12.71 19.16
C SER A 331 7.65 11.78 18.95
N GLN A 332 8.04 11.52 17.70
CA GLN A 332 9.23 10.72 17.38
C GLN A 332 10.53 11.36 17.87
N ALA A 333 10.65 12.69 17.78
CA ALA A 333 11.81 13.43 18.27
C ALA A 333 11.88 13.47 19.81
N LYS A 334 10.75 13.36 20.52
CA LYS A 334 10.75 13.28 21.99
C LYS A 334 11.15 11.90 22.49
N ASN A 335 10.65 10.83 21.86
CA ASN A 335 10.98 9.46 22.27
C ASN A 335 12.48 9.16 22.08
N SER A 336 13.09 9.66 21.01
CA SER A 336 14.54 9.49 20.78
C SER A 336 15.43 10.23 21.79
N ILE A 337 14.92 11.24 22.52
CA ILE A 337 15.70 11.96 23.54
C ILE A 337 15.58 11.26 24.91
N GLU A 338 14.51 10.50 25.16
CA GLU A 338 14.32 9.77 26.42
C GLU A 338 15.06 8.42 26.45
N ASP A 339 15.37 7.82 25.30
CA ASP A 339 16.16 6.57 25.24
C ASP A 339 17.69 6.79 25.31
N ASP A 340 18.16 8.05 25.24
CA ASP A 340 19.58 8.44 25.33
C ASP A 340 19.99 9.00 26.72
N VAL A 341 19.13 8.89 27.76
CA VAL A 341 19.40 9.30 29.16
C VAL A 341 19.22 8.12 30.11
#